data_AF-A0A4Y2KEK8-F1
#
_entry.id   AF-A0A4Y2KEK8-F1
#
_cell.length_a   1.000
_cell.length_b   1.000
_cell.length_c   1.000
_cell.angle_alpha   90.00
_cell.angle_beta   90.00
_cell.angle_gamma   90.00
#
_symmetry.space_group_name_H-M   'P 1'
#
loop_
_entity.id
_entity.type
_entity.pdbx_description
1 polymer ?
#
loop_
_entity_poly.entity_id
_entity_poly.type
_entity_poly.pdbx_seq_one_letter_code
_entity_poly.pdbx_strand_id
1 'polypeptide(L)'
;MQDAITDFVENLSLHHLRNVWFQQHGAPPYKISNVKQYLMEAFQNQVIAYGGPIKWSPRSHDLTPLDFFLWGHIKGQVYAIPPPTLKDLLRRITDACASVTPAMLHNVQREIQFRVQMCIVANGEPFEQYK
;
A
#
# COMPACT_ATOMS: atom_id res chain seq x y z
N MET A 1 4.47 6.58 14.00
CA MET A 1 4.50 6.18 12.57
C MET A 1 5.92 5.83 12.15
N GLN A 2 6.93 6.59 12.57
CA GLN A 2 8.34 6.19 12.43
C GLN A 2 8.61 4.82 13.05
N ASP A 3 8.22 4.60 14.32
CA ASP A 3 8.58 3.39 15.07
C ASP A 3 8.14 2.06 14.40
N ALA A 4 6.91 1.99 13.88
CA ALA A 4 6.42 0.76 13.23
C ALA A 4 7.06 0.50 11.85
N ILE A 5 7.45 1.55 11.13
CA ILE A 5 8.18 1.41 9.86
C ILE A 5 9.62 1.02 10.15
N THR A 6 10.23 1.64 11.17
CA THR A 6 11.56 1.29 11.66
C THR A 6 11.64 -0.18 12.06
N ASP A 7 10.72 -0.67 12.92
CA ASP A 7 10.69 -2.07 13.32
C ASP A 7 10.55 -3.02 12.11
N PHE A 8 9.69 -2.70 11.14
CA PHE A 8 9.54 -3.52 9.93
C PHE A 8 10.81 -3.51 9.06
N VAL A 9 11.42 -2.34 8.85
CA VAL A 9 12.64 -2.17 8.06
C VAL A 9 13.83 -2.85 8.73
N GLU A 10 13.96 -2.73 10.05
CA GLU A 10 15.03 -3.37 10.84
C GLU A 10 14.92 -4.91 10.84
N ASN A 11 13.71 -5.43 10.73
CA ASN A 11 13.47 -6.88 10.62
C ASN A 11 13.68 -7.43 9.20
N LEU A 12 13.91 -6.59 8.19
CA LEU A 12 14.27 -7.01 6.85
C LEU A 12 15.80 -7.03 6.68
N SER A 13 16.33 -8.09 6.08
CA SER A 13 17.75 -8.12 5.73
C SER A 13 18.09 -6.98 4.75
N LEU A 14 19.30 -6.43 4.84
CA LEU A 14 19.80 -5.43 3.89
C LEU A 14 19.71 -5.90 2.43
N HIS A 15 19.80 -7.21 2.18
CA HIS A 15 19.61 -7.81 0.85
C HIS A 15 18.15 -7.71 0.36
N HIS A 16 17.17 -7.89 1.26
CA HIS A 16 15.77 -7.71 0.92
C HIS A 16 15.44 -6.23 0.66
N LEU A 17 15.97 -5.32 1.48
CA LEU A 17 15.74 -3.88 1.30
C LEU A 17 16.29 -3.34 -0.03
N ARG A 18 17.39 -3.91 -0.55
CA ARG A 18 17.94 -3.55 -1.87
C ARG A 18 17.05 -3.93 -3.07
N ASN A 19 16.12 -4.86 -2.85
CA ASN A 19 15.29 -5.42 -3.90
C ASN A 19 13.79 -5.06 -3.73
N VAL A 20 13.48 -4.11 -2.84
CA VAL A 20 12.10 -3.73 -2.51
C VAL A 20 11.90 -2.25 -2.83
N TRP A 21 10.82 -1.98 -3.55
CA TRP A 21 10.36 -0.62 -3.79
C TRP A 21 9.27 -0.26 -2.79
N PHE A 22 9.42 0.89 -2.13
CA PHE A 22 8.38 1.44 -1.28
C PHE A 22 7.41 2.26 -2.11
N GLN A 23 6.12 1.96 -2.04
CA GLN A 23 5.07 2.70 -2.75
C GLN A 23 4.13 3.38 -1.75
N GLN A 24 3.91 4.69 -1.91
CA GLN A 24 2.93 5.46 -1.14
C GLN A 24 2.05 6.30 -2.05
N HIS A 25 0.72 6.24 -1.83
CA HIS A 25 -0.25 7.09 -2.54
C HIS A 25 0.06 8.58 -2.32
N GLY A 26 -0.25 9.41 -3.33
CA GLY A 26 0.08 10.84 -3.37
C GLY A 26 -0.71 11.75 -2.43
N ALA A 27 -1.02 11.30 -1.21
CA ALA A 27 -1.64 12.16 -0.21
C ALA A 27 -0.64 13.26 0.24
N PRO A 28 -1.13 14.48 0.55
CA PRO A 28 -0.30 15.62 0.96
C PRO A 28 0.64 15.48 2.18
N PRO A 29 0.55 14.47 3.10
CA PRO A 29 1.48 14.38 4.24
C PRO A 29 2.95 14.21 3.86
N TYR A 30 3.27 13.92 2.59
CA TYR A 30 4.63 13.88 2.05
C TYR A 30 5.32 15.26 1.96
N LYS A 31 4.66 16.34 2.42
CA LYS A 31 5.26 17.69 2.52
C LYS A 31 6.23 17.86 3.69
N ILE A 32 6.28 16.93 4.65
CA ILE A 32 7.25 17.03 5.76
C ILE A 32 8.57 16.40 5.29
N SER A 33 9.60 17.22 5.14
CA SER A 33 10.90 16.86 4.55
C SER A 33 11.60 15.68 5.22
N ASN A 34 11.42 15.51 6.53
CA ASN A 34 12.09 14.47 7.32
C ASN A 34 11.59 13.05 7.01
N VAL A 35 10.28 12.82 6.86
CA VAL A 35 9.72 11.51 6.55
C VAL A 35 10.12 11.07 5.15
N LYS A 36 10.07 12.00 4.20
CA LYS A 36 10.56 11.77 2.83
C LYS A 36 12.03 11.38 2.83
N GLN A 37 12.87 12.15 3.54
CA GLN A 37 14.30 11.87 3.62
C GLN A 37 14.58 10.50 4.24
N TYR A 38 13.95 10.19 5.37
CA TYR A 38 14.07 8.88 6.02
C TYR A 38 13.70 7.73 5.08
N LEU A 39 12.56 7.82 4.36
CA LEU A 39 12.16 6.78 3.43
C LEU A 39 13.13 6.65 2.24
N MET A 40 13.64 7.76 1.71
CA MET A 40 14.65 7.72 0.66
C MET A 40 15.95 7.08 1.14
N GLU A 41 16.39 7.34 2.36
CA GLU A 41 17.58 6.73 2.97
C GLU A 41 17.36 5.23 3.24
N ALA A 42 16.26 4.87 3.90
CA ALA A 42 15.93 3.50 4.27
C ALA A 42 15.76 2.58 3.05
N PHE A 43 15.16 3.09 1.98
CA PHE A 43 14.91 2.34 0.75
C PHE A 43 15.89 2.70 -0.37
N GLN A 44 17.03 3.34 -0.09
CA GLN A 44 18.07 3.64 -1.09
C GLN A 44 17.54 4.30 -2.38
N ASN A 45 16.64 5.28 -2.22
CA ASN A 45 15.91 5.97 -3.30
C ASN A 45 14.96 5.10 -4.13
N GLN A 46 14.69 3.84 -3.74
CA GLN A 46 13.69 2.96 -4.35
C GLN A 46 12.28 3.29 -3.83
N VAL A 47 11.85 4.54 -4.06
CA VAL A 47 10.57 5.06 -3.55
C VAL A 47 9.70 5.57 -4.71
N ILE A 48 8.47 5.06 -4.77
CA ILE A 48 7.39 5.46 -5.66
C ILE A 48 6.40 6.29 -4.84
N ALA A 49 6.44 7.61 -5.02
CA ALA A 49 5.61 8.54 -4.25
C ALA A 49 5.40 9.86 -5.00
N TYR A 50 4.41 10.64 -4.57
CA TYR A 50 4.24 12.00 -5.09
C TYR A 50 5.44 12.88 -4.71
N GLY A 51 6.19 13.33 -5.71
CA GLY A 51 7.45 14.07 -5.53
C GLY A 51 8.66 13.20 -5.16
N GLY A 52 8.56 11.87 -5.25
CA GLY A 52 9.69 10.94 -5.17
C GLY A 52 10.47 10.83 -6.50
N PRO A 53 11.55 10.04 -6.54
CA PRO A 53 12.35 9.79 -7.74
C PRO A 53 11.50 9.24 -8.90
N ILE A 54 10.59 8.31 -8.59
CA ILE A 54 9.56 7.86 -9.53
C ILE A 54 8.25 8.56 -9.17
N LYS A 55 7.78 9.41 -10.10
CA LYS A 55 6.52 10.14 -9.93
C LYS A 55 5.34 9.17 -10.05
N TRP A 56 4.47 9.17 -9.04
CA TRP A 56 3.18 8.50 -9.09
C TRP A 56 2.09 9.48 -9.51
N SER A 57 1.20 9.08 -10.42
CA SER A 57 0.13 9.93 -10.92
C SER A 57 -0.91 10.23 -9.81
N PRO A 58 -1.40 11.48 -9.69
CA PRO A 58 -2.53 11.78 -8.83
C PRO A 58 -3.78 11.01 -9.28
N ARG A 59 -4.51 10.40 -8.33
CA ARG A 59 -5.77 9.64 -8.54
C ARG A 59 -5.64 8.20 -9.07
N SER A 60 -4.47 7.59 -9.02
CA SER A 60 -4.30 6.15 -9.33
C SER A 60 -4.63 5.21 -8.16
N HIS A 61 -5.82 5.33 -7.56
CA HIS A 61 -6.26 4.39 -6.51
C HIS A 61 -6.31 2.95 -7.04
N ASP A 62 -6.65 2.80 -8.33
CA ASP A 62 -6.64 1.49 -8.99
C ASP A 62 -5.26 0.84 -9.03
N LEU A 63 -4.17 1.61 -8.92
CA LEU A 63 -2.81 1.07 -8.94
C LEU A 63 -2.21 0.91 -7.53
N THR A 64 -2.98 1.19 -6.48
CA THR A 64 -2.54 1.04 -5.08
C THR A 64 -3.18 -0.21 -4.46
N PRO A 65 -2.40 -1.26 -4.12
CA PRO A 65 -2.91 -2.48 -3.50
C PRO A 65 -3.70 -2.27 -2.21
N LEU A 66 -3.34 -1.24 -1.44
CA LEU A 66 -4.07 -0.87 -0.24
C LEU A 66 -5.50 -0.43 -0.57
N ASP A 67 -5.68 0.33 -1.65
CA ASP A 67 -6.96 0.92 -2.02
C ASP A 67 -7.90 -0.07 -2.70
N PHE A 68 -7.40 -0.82 -3.71
CA PHE A 68 -8.27 -1.75 -4.46
C PHE A 68 -8.51 -3.08 -3.74
N PHE A 69 -7.70 -3.43 -2.74
CA PHE A 69 -7.81 -4.72 -2.04
C PHE A 69 -7.90 -4.55 -0.52
N LEU A 70 -6.83 -4.08 0.13
CA LEU A 70 -6.70 -4.24 1.59
C LEU A 70 -7.79 -3.50 2.36
N TRP A 71 -8.07 -2.25 2.01
CA TRP A 71 -9.10 -1.47 2.70
C TRP A 71 -10.49 -2.03 2.50
N GLY A 72 -10.81 -2.57 1.33
CA GLY A 72 -12.07 -3.28 1.08
C GLY A 72 -12.19 -4.55 1.92
N HIS A 73 -11.12 -5.36 1.95
CA HIS A 73 -11.04 -6.61 2.73
C HIS A 73 -11.20 -6.37 4.22
N ILE A 74 -10.45 -5.41 4.78
CA ILE A 74 -10.52 -5.07 6.21
C ILE A 74 -11.90 -4.52 6.56
N LYS A 75 -12.42 -3.55 5.79
CA LYS A 75 -13.73 -2.95 6.09
C LYS A 75 -14.85 -4.01 6.05
N GLY A 76 -14.81 -4.92 5.06
CA GLY A 76 -15.80 -6.00 4.94
C GLY A 76 -15.87 -6.89 6.17
N GLN A 77 -14.73 -7.16 6.82
CA GLN A 77 -14.70 -7.97 8.05
C GLN A 77 -15.01 -7.15 9.31
N VAL A 78 -14.38 -5.99 9.46
CA VAL A 78 -14.52 -5.13 10.64
C VAL A 78 -15.96 -4.68 10.83
N TYR A 79 -16.60 -4.27 9.74
CA TYR A 79 -17.96 -3.72 9.74
C TYR A 79 -19.05 -4.70 9.31
N ALA A 80 -18.74 -6.01 9.18
CA ALA A 80 -19.76 -7.05 9.02
C ALA A 80 -20.83 -6.96 10.13
N ILE A 81 -20.41 -6.58 11.33
CA ILE A 81 -21.26 -6.18 12.45
C ILE A 81 -20.68 -4.88 13.02
N PRO A 82 -21.48 -3.85 13.34
CA PRO A 82 -20.97 -2.63 13.97
C PRO A 82 -20.16 -2.94 15.25
N PRO A 83 -18.89 -2.51 15.35
CA PRO A 83 -18.09 -2.75 16.55
C PRO A 83 -18.60 -1.85 17.70
N PRO A 84 -18.94 -2.42 18.87
CA PRO A 84 -19.56 -1.67 19.97
C PRO A 84 -18.57 -0.82 20.77
N THR A 85 -17.26 -1.07 20.62
CA THR A 85 -16.21 -0.36 21.37
C THR A 85 -14.96 -0.15 20.51
N LEU A 86 -14.14 0.83 20.87
CA LEU A 86 -12.82 1.04 20.27
C LEU A 86 -11.92 -0.19 20.41
N LYS A 87 -11.96 -0.87 21.56
CA LYS A 87 -11.17 -2.09 21.79
C LYS A 87 -11.55 -3.21 20.82
N ASP A 88 -12.86 -3.38 20.58
CA ASP A 88 -13.34 -4.37 19.62
C ASP A 88 -12.97 -3.99 18.19
N LEU A 89 -13.08 -2.71 17.82
CA LEU A 89 -12.64 -2.20 16.52
C LEU A 89 -11.16 -2.51 16.27
N LEU A 90 -10.27 -2.19 17.22
CA LEU A 90 -8.83 -2.45 17.10
C LEU A 90 -8.53 -3.94 16.96
N ARG A 91 -9.17 -4.78 17.79
CA ARG A 91 -9.03 -6.25 17.68
C ARG A 91 -9.42 -6.74 16.29
N ARG A 92 -10.60 -6.34 15.78
CA ARG A 92 -11.08 -6.77 14.47
C ARG A 92 -10.19 -6.30 13.32
N ILE A 93 -9.60 -5.10 13.42
CA ILE A 93 -8.62 -4.63 12.43
C ILE A 93 -7.40 -5.57 12.42
N THR A 94 -6.86 -5.90 13.59
CA THR A 94 -5.73 -6.84 13.72
C THR A 94 -6.08 -8.23 13.17
N ASP A 95 -7.25 -8.76 13.53
CA ASP A 95 -7.71 -10.07 13.07
C ASP A 95 -7.92 -10.08 11.54
N ALA A 96 -8.50 -9.01 10.98
CA ALA A 96 -8.69 -8.88 9.54
C ALA A 96 -7.34 -8.77 8.80
N CYS A 97 -6.35 -8.08 9.35
CA CYS A 97 -5.00 -8.07 8.82
C CYS A 97 -4.36 -9.47 8.88
N ALA A 98 -4.48 -10.18 10.01
CA ALA A 98 -3.95 -11.53 10.17
C ALA A 98 -4.63 -12.56 9.26
N SER A 99 -5.88 -12.32 8.84
CA SER A 99 -6.61 -13.17 7.90
C SER A 99 -6.07 -13.10 6.46
N VAL A 100 -5.23 -12.11 6.12
CA VAL A 100 -4.69 -11.96 4.76
C VAL A 100 -3.71 -13.11 4.49
N THR A 101 -4.11 -14.02 3.60
CA THR A 101 -3.30 -15.20 3.29
C THR A 101 -2.26 -14.92 2.20
N PRO A 102 -1.18 -15.72 2.11
CA PRO A 102 -0.23 -15.65 1.01
C PRO A 102 -0.88 -15.80 -0.38
N ALA A 103 -1.92 -16.64 -0.50
CA ALA A 103 -2.66 -16.81 -1.74
C ALA A 103 -3.37 -15.51 -2.18
N MET A 104 -3.94 -14.76 -1.23
CA MET A 104 -4.54 -13.46 -1.51
C MET A 104 -3.48 -12.45 -1.98
N LEU A 105 -2.30 -12.44 -1.35
CA LEU A 105 -1.19 -11.57 -1.75
C LEU A 105 -0.68 -11.92 -3.16
N HIS A 106 -0.59 -13.20 -3.51
CA HIS A 106 -0.26 -13.61 -4.87
C HIS A 106 -1.31 -13.17 -5.89
N ASN A 107 -2.60 -13.18 -5.53
CA ASN A 107 -3.66 -12.65 -6.40
C ASN A 107 -3.52 -11.15 -6.60
N VAL A 108 -3.25 -10.40 -5.52
CA VAL A 108 -2.99 -8.95 -5.57
C VAL A 108 -1.81 -8.65 -6.47
N GLN A 109 -0.72 -9.42 -6.39
CA GLN A 109 0.44 -9.22 -7.25
C GLN A 109 0.09 -9.37 -8.74
N ARG A 110 -0.69 -10.41 -9.11
CA ARG A 110 -1.16 -10.58 -10.50
C ARG A 110 -2.09 -9.46 -10.94
N GLU A 111 -2.96 -9.02 -10.03
CA GLU A 111 -3.89 -7.92 -10.27
C GLU A 111 -3.15 -6.59 -10.52
N ILE A 112 -2.06 -6.29 -9.79
CA ILE A 112 -1.23 -5.11 -10.05
C ILE A 112 -0.68 -5.15 -11.49
N GLN A 113 -0.12 -6.29 -11.91
CA GLN A 113 0.43 -6.44 -13.25
C GLN A 113 -0.63 -6.21 -14.32
N PHE A 114 -1.82 -6.79 -14.14
CA PHE A 114 -2.96 -6.59 -15.03
C PHE A 114 -3.38 -5.12 -15.11
N ARG A 115 -3.54 -4.45 -13.96
CA ARG A 115 -3.96 -3.05 -13.90
C ARG A 115 -2.95 -2.08 -14.50
N VAL A 116 -1.66 -2.33 -14.30
CA VAL A 116 -0.59 -1.57 -14.95
C VAL A 116 -0.69 -1.73 -16.46
N GLN A 117 -0.91 -2.95 -16.95
CA GLN A 117 -1.09 -3.20 -18.38
C GLN A 117 -2.32 -2.46 -18.94
N MET A 118 -3.45 -2.48 -18.22
CA MET A 118 -4.65 -1.75 -18.62
C MET A 118 -4.42 -0.24 -18.64
N CYS A 119 -3.71 0.30 -17.67
CA CYS A 119 -3.32 1.72 -17.64
C CYS A 119 -2.46 2.10 -18.85
N ILE A 120 -1.51 1.25 -19.25
CA ILE A 120 -0.69 1.46 -20.45
C ILE A 120 -1.56 1.45 -21.71
N VAL A 121 -2.47 0.48 -21.84
CA VAL A 121 -3.39 0.38 -22.99
C VAL A 121 -4.33 1.60 -23.07
N ALA A 122 -4.79 2.08 -21.92
CA ALA A 122 -5.61 3.29 -21.80
C ALA A 122 -4.80 4.59 -21.92
N ASN A 123 -3.48 4.52 -22.18
CA ASN A 123 -2.59 5.67 -22.25
C ASN A 123 -2.66 6.58 -20.99
N GLY A 124 -2.85 5.97 -19.81
CA GLY A 124 -2.95 6.66 -18.53
C GLY A 124 -4.34 7.19 -18.17
N GLU A 125 -5.35 7.03 -19.04
CA GLU A 125 -6.74 7.40 -18.74
C GLU A 125 -7.40 6.41 -17.75
N PRO A 126 -8.45 6.84 -17.02
CA PRO A 126 -9.24 5.95 -16.19
C PRO A 126 -9.79 4.78 -17.01
N PHE A 127 -9.75 3.58 -16.44
CA PHE A 127 -10.31 2.38 -17.04
C PHE A 127 -11.23 1.68 -16.05
N GLU A 128 -12.38 1.20 -16.52
CA GLU A 128 -13.25 0.35 -15.71
C GLU A 128 -12.72 -1.07 -15.69
N GLN A 129 -12.76 -1.69 -14.51
CA GLN A 129 -12.53 -3.11 -14.37
C GLN A 129 -13.86 -3.82 -14.27
N TYR A 130 -14.27 -4.46 -15.35
CA TYR A 130 -15.37 -5.42 -15.29
C TYR A 130 -14.88 -6.66 -14.55
N LYS A 131 -15.51 -6.95 -13.41
CA LYS A 131 -15.44 -8.25 -12.73
C LYS A 131 -16.74 -8.99 -12.94
#